data_AF-A0A7J2K0Q8-F1
#
_entry.id   AF-A0A7J2K0Q8-F1
#
_cell.length_a   1.000
_cell.length_b   1.000
_cell.length_c   1.000
_cell.angle_alpha   90.00
_cell.angle_beta   90.00
_cell.angle_gamma   90.00
#
_symmetry.space_group_name_H-M   'P 1'
#
loop_
_entity.id
_entity.type
_entity.pdbx_description
1 polymer ?
#
loop_
_entity_poly.entity_id
_entity_poly.type
_entity_poly.pdbx_seq_one_letter_code
_entity_poly.pdbx_strand_id
1 'polypeptide(L)'
;MKEDEIRSYLRRCPLMFSRIAVSGYRVEELLKRTALICGAGGIGVVVAEILARTGIGKIIIVDKDVVGEENFNRLGFTREDVGSPKAEALRRKLLALRNSPTVPRAYWLEAEAYHADILEMKGFWRLVNKSDVVFDCLDDLGARLEVNRYAVKLGKPMFSAGTSRNGLRGTIRTVIPGSTPCLRCYFPPGSLLRQEEALGFGCDASLATTMTMVASIQADQAFKYLLGYGRIAPVIRVSLEEEVRVMPDYNVVRRPDCEDCGSL
;
A
#
# COMPACT_ATOMS: atom_id res chain seq x y z
N MET A 1 18.39 8.68 17.60
CA MET A 1 18.39 10.01 18.25
C MET A 1 18.89 9.83 19.67
N LYS A 2 19.71 10.74 20.18
CA LYS A 2 20.10 10.76 21.61
C LYS A 2 18.88 11.15 22.46
N GLU A 3 18.85 10.79 23.73
CA GLU A 3 17.68 11.00 24.60
C GLU A 3 17.23 12.48 24.68
N ASP A 4 18.19 13.42 24.71
CA ASP A 4 17.91 14.86 24.72
C ASP A 4 17.30 15.36 23.39
N GLU A 5 17.70 14.77 22.26
CA GLU A 5 17.10 15.08 20.95
C GLU A 5 15.65 14.60 20.91
N ILE A 6 15.36 13.42 21.47
CA ILE A 6 13.99 12.89 21.56
C ILE A 6 13.14 13.81 22.45
N ARG A 7 13.64 14.23 23.62
CA ARG A 7 12.90 15.16 24.50
C ARG A 7 12.64 16.50 23.82
N SER A 8 13.63 17.05 23.10
CA SER A 8 13.48 18.30 22.34
C SER A 8 12.48 18.16 21.17
N TYR A 9 12.49 17.00 20.52
CA TYR A 9 11.56 16.64 19.47
C TYR A 9 10.12 16.52 19.96
N LEU A 10 9.90 15.75 21.03
CA LEU A 10 8.59 15.49 21.61
C LEU A 10 7.88 16.77 22.10
N ARG A 11 8.65 17.81 22.46
CA ARG A 11 8.09 19.14 22.81
C ARG A 11 7.47 19.89 21.63
N ARG A 12 7.90 19.60 20.39
CA ARG A 12 7.49 20.29 19.17
C ARG A 12 6.56 19.45 18.28
N CYS A 13 6.63 18.14 18.44
CA CYS A 13 5.85 17.18 17.68
C CYS A 13 4.40 17.11 18.20
N PRO A 14 3.38 17.07 17.32
CA PRO A 14 2.00 16.85 17.74
C PRO A 14 1.85 15.53 18.52
N LEU A 15 0.96 15.50 19.51
CA LEU A 15 0.77 14.34 20.40
C LEU A 15 0.47 13.04 19.65
N MET A 16 -0.24 13.11 18.51
CA MET A 16 -0.56 11.95 17.69
C MET A 16 0.67 11.20 17.16
N PHE A 17 1.82 11.87 17.10
CA PHE A 17 3.08 11.35 16.58
C PHE A 17 4.11 11.04 17.67
N SER A 18 3.86 11.48 18.91
CA SER A 18 4.80 11.35 20.03
C SER A 18 5.30 9.91 20.22
N ARG A 19 4.39 8.93 20.16
CA ARG A 19 4.73 7.51 20.40
C ARG A 19 5.52 6.87 19.25
N ILE A 20 5.27 7.28 18.00
CA ILE A 20 6.04 6.76 16.87
C ILE A 20 7.42 7.41 16.77
N ALA A 21 7.56 8.66 17.20
CA ALA A 21 8.89 9.28 17.26
C ALA A 21 9.83 8.54 18.22
N VAL A 22 9.29 8.00 19.32
CA VAL A 22 10.05 7.17 20.28
C VAL A 22 10.51 5.85 19.65
N SER A 23 9.78 5.29 18.68
CA SER A 23 10.23 4.07 17.97
C SER A 23 11.34 4.31 16.95
N GLY A 24 11.78 5.57 16.79
CA GLY A 24 12.81 5.97 15.83
C GLY A 24 12.27 6.31 14.44
N TYR A 25 10.95 6.32 14.25
CA TYR A 25 10.34 6.81 13.01
C TYR A 25 10.58 8.32 12.86
N ARG A 26 11.17 8.71 11.73
CA ARG A 26 11.49 10.10 11.41
C ARG A 26 10.31 10.73 10.66
N VAL A 27 9.32 11.21 11.42
CA VAL A 27 8.07 11.76 10.87
C VAL A 27 8.32 12.89 9.86
N GLU A 28 9.33 13.72 10.09
CA GLU A 28 9.71 14.85 9.23
C GLU A 28 10.18 14.41 7.85
N GLU A 29 10.75 13.21 7.75
CA GLU A 29 11.12 12.63 6.46
C GLU A 29 9.89 12.10 5.74
N LEU A 30 8.96 11.48 6.46
CA LEU A 30 7.70 10.98 5.91
C LEU A 30 6.77 12.11 5.47
N LEU A 31 6.76 13.25 6.17
CA LEU A 31 5.94 14.41 5.83
C LEU A 31 6.27 14.98 4.45
N LYS A 32 7.48 14.71 3.95
CA LYS A 32 7.91 15.14 2.61
C LYS A 32 7.55 14.12 1.51
N ARG A 33 6.96 12.98 1.88
CA ARG A 33 6.68 11.88 0.95
C ARG A 33 5.24 11.91 0.45
N THR A 34 5.10 11.52 -0.80
CA THR A 34 3.83 11.26 -1.48
C THR A 34 3.66 9.76 -1.70
N ALA A 35 2.58 9.19 -1.18
CA ALA A 35 2.18 7.81 -1.44
C ALA A 35 1.02 7.76 -2.44
N LEU A 36 1.14 6.93 -3.47
CA LEU A 36 0.01 6.53 -4.32
C LEU A 36 -0.53 5.19 -3.83
N ILE A 37 -1.84 5.11 -3.59
CA ILE A 37 -2.55 3.89 -3.23
C ILE A 37 -3.51 3.56 -4.36
N CYS A 38 -3.29 2.42 -4.99
CA CYS A 38 -4.13 1.85 -6.02
C CYS A 38 -5.02 0.78 -5.39
N GLY A 39 -6.32 1.05 -5.28
CA GLY A 39 -7.28 0.23 -4.56
C GLY A 39 -7.52 0.73 -3.13
N ALA A 40 -8.78 1.06 -2.83
CA ALA A 40 -9.34 1.45 -1.54
C ALA A 40 -10.22 0.31 -0.97
N GLY A 41 -9.85 -0.95 -1.24
CA GLY A 41 -10.42 -2.15 -0.62
C GLY A 41 -9.87 -2.41 0.79
N GLY A 42 -10.04 -3.64 1.29
CA GLY A 42 -9.66 -4.00 2.67
C GLY A 42 -8.19 -3.78 3.00
N ILE A 43 -7.28 -4.09 2.06
CA ILE A 43 -5.85 -3.84 2.22
C ILE A 43 -5.55 -2.34 2.12
N GLY A 44 -6.08 -1.69 1.08
CA GLY A 44 -5.81 -0.29 0.76
C GLY A 44 -6.21 0.70 1.86
N VAL A 45 -7.38 0.50 2.48
CA VAL A 45 -7.82 1.30 3.63
C VAL A 45 -6.83 1.19 4.78
N VAL A 46 -6.42 -0.02 5.15
CA VAL A 46 -5.51 -0.24 6.27
C VAL A 46 -4.14 0.37 5.98
N VAL A 47 -3.62 0.20 4.76
CA VAL A 47 -2.38 0.87 4.31
C VAL A 47 -2.52 2.39 4.44
N ALA A 48 -3.60 2.96 3.91
CA ALA A 48 -3.82 4.41 3.93
C ALA A 48 -3.88 4.96 5.36
N GLU A 49 -4.58 4.27 6.27
CA GLU A 49 -4.62 4.64 7.68
C GLU A 49 -3.24 4.54 8.35
N ILE A 50 -2.48 3.49 8.08
CA ILE A 50 -1.11 3.35 8.62
C ILE A 50 -0.24 4.52 8.15
N LEU A 51 -0.24 4.84 6.86
CA LEU A 51 0.53 5.97 6.29
C LEU A 51 0.09 7.31 6.88
N ALA A 52 -1.22 7.52 6.96
CA ALA A 52 -1.84 8.69 7.56
C ALA A 52 -1.71 8.73 9.09
N ARG A 53 -1.23 7.68 9.77
CA ARG A 53 -0.91 7.74 11.21
C ARG A 53 0.58 7.94 11.44
N THR A 54 1.42 7.46 10.53
CA THR A 54 2.89 7.39 10.68
C THR A 54 3.66 8.60 10.19
N GLY A 55 3.12 9.37 9.23
CA GLY A 55 3.68 10.70 8.91
C GLY A 55 3.69 11.06 7.45
N ILE A 56 3.15 10.23 6.56
CA ILE A 56 3.10 10.56 5.13
C ILE A 56 2.33 11.87 4.94
N GLY A 57 2.98 12.83 4.26
CA GLY A 57 2.43 14.17 4.08
C GLY A 57 1.37 14.26 2.99
N LYS A 58 1.47 13.38 1.97
CA LYS A 58 0.48 13.33 0.89
C LYS A 58 0.08 11.91 0.51
N ILE A 59 -1.22 11.65 0.42
CA ILE A 59 -1.77 10.37 -0.04
C ILE A 59 -2.67 10.61 -1.26
N ILE A 60 -2.39 9.90 -2.35
CA ILE A 60 -3.22 9.88 -3.55
C ILE A 60 -3.91 8.54 -3.61
N ILE A 61 -5.23 8.54 -3.75
CA ILE A 61 -6.05 7.32 -3.76
C ILE A 61 -6.71 7.19 -5.12
N VAL A 62 -6.58 6.02 -5.75
CA VAL A 62 -7.28 5.68 -6.98
C VAL A 62 -8.07 4.40 -6.75
N ASP A 63 -9.38 4.47 -6.94
CA ASP A 63 -10.28 3.31 -6.86
C ASP A 63 -11.49 3.55 -7.77
N LYS A 64 -12.03 2.50 -8.39
CA LYS A 64 -13.13 2.60 -9.35
C LYS A 64 -14.50 2.27 -8.77
N ASP A 65 -14.55 1.79 -7.54
CA ASP A 65 -15.77 1.28 -6.95
C ASP A 65 -16.42 2.31 -6.02
N VAL A 66 -17.69 2.03 -5.72
CA VAL A 66 -18.46 2.67 -4.65
C VAL A 66 -18.54 1.75 -3.44
N VAL A 67 -18.77 2.33 -2.26
CA VAL A 67 -18.95 1.56 -1.03
C VAL A 67 -20.28 0.81 -1.07
N GLY A 68 -20.20 -0.53 -0.92
CA GLY A 68 -21.35 -1.43 -0.78
C GLY A 68 -21.38 -2.14 0.58
N GLU A 69 -22.51 -2.74 0.94
CA GLU A 69 -22.68 -3.44 2.23
C GLU A 69 -21.75 -4.67 2.35
N GLU A 70 -21.41 -5.31 1.24
CA GLU A 70 -20.45 -6.41 1.18
C GLU A 70 -19.03 -5.99 1.58
N ASN A 71 -18.80 -4.70 1.84
CA ASN A 71 -17.52 -4.17 2.31
C ASN A 71 -17.42 -4.10 3.84
N PHE A 72 -18.49 -4.38 4.59
CA PHE A 72 -18.50 -4.27 6.06
C PHE A 72 -17.92 -5.49 6.79
N ASN A 73 -17.61 -6.57 6.07
CA ASN A 73 -16.87 -7.71 6.60
C ASN A 73 -15.36 -7.43 6.81
N ARG A 74 -14.90 -6.24 6.42
CA ARG A 74 -13.51 -5.77 6.51
C ARG A 74 -13.47 -4.32 7.00
N LEU A 75 -12.28 -3.86 7.40
CA LEU A 75 -12.09 -2.53 7.98
C LEU A 75 -12.26 -1.40 6.95
N GLY A 76 -12.68 -0.23 7.41
CA GLY A 76 -12.62 1.03 6.67
C GLY A 76 -13.93 1.80 6.64
N PHE A 77 -14.93 1.27 5.93
CA PHE A 77 -16.18 1.99 5.65
C PHE A 77 -17.27 1.70 6.68
N THR A 78 -18.16 2.66 6.86
CA THR A 78 -19.35 2.54 7.72
C THR A 78 -20.61 2.66 6.87
N ARG A 79 -21.78 2.46 7.49
CA ARG A 79 -23.08 2.61 6.81
C ARG A 79 -23.31 4.00 6.22
N GLU A 80 -22.67 5.02 6.78
CA GLU A 80 -22.75 6.40 6.29
C GLU A 80 -21.99 6.63 4.97
N ASP A 81 -21.10 5.70 4.59
CA ASP A 81 -20.32 5.80 3.36
C ASP A 81 -21.00 5.13 2.15
N VAL A 82 -22.07 4.35 2.35
CA VAL A 82 -22.73 3.58 1.28
C VAL A 82 -23.11 4.47 0.09
N GLY A 83 -22.80 4.01 -1.11
CA GLY A 83 -23.04 4.74 -2.37
C GLY A 83 -22.01 5.83 -2.67
N SER A 84 -21.11 6.16 -1.74
CA SER A 84 -20.00 7.07 -2.01
C SER A 84 -18.88 6.35 -2.77
N PRO A 85 -18.14 7.03 -3.66
CA PRO A 85 -16.90 6.49 -4.22
C PRO A 85 -15.91 6.10 -3.12
N LYS A 86 -15.34 4.89 -3.16
CA LYS A 86 -14.44 4.39 -2.11
C LYS A 86 -13.24 5.30 -1.91
N ALA A 87 -12.64 5.79 -3.00
CA ALA A 87 -11.50 6.70 -2.96
C ALA A 87 -11.83 7.99 -2.18
N GLU A 88 -13.01 8.56 -2.41
CA GLU A 88 -13.44 9.80 -1.77
C GLU A 88 -13.85 9.57 -0.31
N ALA A 89 -14.57 8.47 -0.02
CA ALA A 89 -14.91 8.09 1.34
C ALA A 89 -13.66 7.89 2.20
N LEU A 90 -12.64 7.20 1.67
CA LEU A 90 -11.37 7.02 2.35
C LEU A 90 -10.65 8.37 2.53
N ARG A 91 -10.59 9.22 1.50
CA ARG A 91 -9.99 10.57 1.60
C ARG A 91 -10.57 11.37 2.76
N ARG A 92 -11.92 11.43 2.88
CA ARG A 92 -12.60 12.13 3.98
C ARG A 92 -12.18 11.60 5.34
N LYS A 93 -12.12 10.27 5.50
CA LYS A 93 -11.70 9.62 6.76
C LYS A 93 -10.26 9.98 7.12
N LEU A 94 -9.32 9.91 6.17
CA LEU A 94 -7.92 10.23 6.43
C LEU A 94 -7.74 11.70 6.82
N LEU A 95 -8.43 12.62 6.15
CA LEU A 95 -8.38 14.04 6.50
C LEU A 95 -8.97 14.30 7.88
N ALA A 96 -10.11 13.68 8.22
CA ALA A 96 -10.71 13.80 9.55
C ALA A 96 -9.82 13.20 10.66
N LEU A 97 -9.07 12.15 10.33
CA LEU A 97 -8.13 11.51 11.26
C LEU A 97 -6.90 12.39 11.56
N ARG A 98 -6.38 13.11 10.55
CA ARG A 98 -5.11 13.83 10.61
C ARG A 98 -5.23 15.32 10.87
N ASN A 99 -6.24 15.97 10.30
CA ASN A 99 -6.33 17.42 10.22
C ASN A 99 -7.34 17.91 11.24
N SER A 100 -6.86 18.76 12.14
CA SER A 100 -7.67 19.40 13.18
C SER A 100 -7.10 20.78 13.47
N PRO A 101 -7.91 21.76 13.91
CA PRO A 101 -7.42 23.06 14.39
C PRO A 101 -6.35 22.96 15.49
N THR A 102 -6.32 21.85 16.23
CA THR A 102 -5.33 21.60 17.30
C THR A 102 -4.01 21.01 16.79
N VAL A 103 -3.92 20.65 15.51
CA VAL A 103 -2.71 20.13 14.87
C VAL A 103 -2.08 21.25 14.03
N PRO A 104 -0.78 21.56 14.17
CA PRO A 104 -0.12 22.55 13.34
C PRO A 104 -0.18 22.18 11.85
N ARG A 105 -0.42 23.16 10.98
CA ARG A 105 -0.61 22.95 9.53
C ARG A 105 0.54 22.22 8.84
N ALA A 106 1.78 22.37 9.33
CA ALA A 106 2.95 21.66 8.80
C ALA A 106 2.88 20.12 8.94
N TYR A 107 1.95 19.62 9.76
CA TYR A 107 1.70 18.20 10.00
C TYR A 107 0.39 17.71 9.39
N TRP A 108 -0.34 18.57 8.68
CA TRP A 108 -1.58 18.19 8.03
C TRP A 108 -1.30 17.26 6.86
N LEU A 109 -2.21 16.32 6.65
CA LEU A 109 -2.24 15.45 5.49
C LEU A 109 -2.88 16.19 4.32
N GLU A 110 -2.20 16.17 3.17
CA GLU A 110 -2.82 16.38 1.87
C GLU A 110 -3.37 15.05 1.34
N ALA A 111 -4.59 15.06 0.80
CA ALA A 111 -5.14 13.86 0.20
C ALA A 111 -5.89 14.18 -1.10
N GLU A 112 -5.59 13.42 -2.15
CA GLU A 112 -6.27 13.45 -3.45
C GLU A 112 -6.99 12.12 -3.66
N ALA A 113 -8.21 12.15 -4.23
CA ALA A 113 -8.97 10.96 -4.57
C ALA A 113 -9.42 11.00 -6.02
N TYR A 114 -9.33 9.85 -6.69
CA TYR A 114 -9.77 9.64 -8.06
C TYR A 114 -10.70 8.43 -8.10
N HIS A 115 -11.98 8.68 -8.41
CA HIS A 115 -12.94 7.63 -8.75
C HIS A 115 -12.72 7.25 -10.22
N ALA A 116 -11.86 6.27 -10.48
CA ALA A 116 -11.45 5.90 -11.84
C ALA A 116 -10.91 4.47 -11.90
N ASP A 117 -11.18 3.79 -13.02
CA ASP A 117 -10.48 2.56 -13.39
C ASP A 117 -9.07 2.90 -13.89
N ILE A 118 -8.05 2.32 -13.26
CA ILE A 118 -6.64 2.52 -13.61
C ILE A 118 -6.36 2.14 -15.07
N LEU A 119 -7.03 1.10 -15.58
CA LEU A 119 -6.86 0.64 -16.96
C LEU A 119 -7.40 1.65 -17.99
N GLU A 120 -8.37 2.47 -17.59
CA GLU A 120 -9.00 3.48 -18.45
C GLU A 120 -8.51 4.90 -18.16
N MET A 121 -7.79 5.09 -17.03
CA MET A 121 -7.36 6.39 -16.55
C MET A 121 -6.23 6.98 -17.39
N LYS A 122 -6.60 7.89 -18.30
CA LYS A 122 -5.65 8.69 -19.08
C LYS A 122 -4.73 9.48 -18.14
N GLY A 123 -3.42 9.28 -18.31
CA GLY A 123 -2.41 10.00 -17.53
C GLY A 123 -2.15 9.43 -16.14
N PHE A 124 -2.61 8.22 -15.83
CA PHE A 124 -2.30 7.52 -14.57
C PHE A 124 -0.79 7.52 -14.25
N TRP A 125 0.06 7.37 -15.26
CA TRP A 125 1.53 7.47 -15.12
C TRP A 125 2.01 8.77 -14.45
N ARG A 126 1.26 9.89 -14.57
CA ARG A 126 1.60 11.15 -13.91
C ARG A 126 1.46 11.04 -12.40
N LEU A 127 0.46 10.27 -11.93
CA LEU A 127 0.26 9.99 -10.51
C LEU A 127 1.41 9.13 -9.98
N VAL A 128 1.81 8.10 -10.73
CA VAL A 128 2.98 7.28 -10.39
C VAL A 128 4.25 8.14 -10.34
N ASN A 129 4.46 9.02 -11.33
CA ASN A 129 5.66 9.84 -11.43
C ASN A 129 5.82 10.83 -10.27
N LYS A 130 4.72 11.41 -9.77
CA LYS A 130 4.75 12.38 -8.65
C LYS A 130 4.84 11.72 -7.27
N SER A 131 4.73 10.39 -7.19
CA SER A 131 4.82 9.67 -5.93
C SER A 131 6.24 9.21 -5.61
N ASP A 132 6.55 9.16 -4.32
CA ASP A 132 7.78 8.57 -3.78
C ASP A 132 7.64 7.04 -3.65
N VAL A 133 6.43 6.57 -3.31
CA VAL A 133 6.10 5.15 -3.13
C VAL A 133 4.72 4.84 -3.70
N VAL A 134 4.57 3.63 -4.25
CA VAL A 134 3.32 3.12 -4.82
C VAL A 134 2.86 1.89 -4.04
N PHE A 135 1.58 1.83 -3.71
CA PHE A 135 0.95 0.68 -3.08
C PHE A 135 -0.06 0.08 -4.05
N ASP A 136 0.21 -1.16 -4.46
CA ASP A 136 -0.73 -1.97 -5.21
C ASP A 136 -1.59 -2.79 -4.22
N CYS A 137 -2.84 -2.38 -4.07
CA CYS A 137 -3.85 -2.95 -3.18
C CYS A 137 -5.10 -3.40 -3.96
N LEU A 138 -4.93 -3.67 -5.26
CA LEU A 138 -5.99 -4.10 -6.17
C LEU A 138 -6.20 -5.62 -6.11
N ASP A 139 -7.38 -6.07 -6.50
CA ASP A 139 -7.76 -7.47 -6.64
C ASP A 139 -7.73 -7.97 -8.10
N ASP A 140 -7.70 -7.06 -9.08
CA ASP A 140 -7.59 -7.39 -10.50
C ASP A 140 -6.14 -7.46 -11.00
N LEU A 141 -5.68 -8.62 -11.46
CA LEU A 141 -4.31 -8.81 -11.96
C LEU A 141 -3.97 -7.87 -13.14
N GLY A 142 -4.92 -7.56 -14.02
CA GLY A 142 -4.70 -6.65 -15.15
C GLY A 142 -4.27 -5.26 -14.68
N ALA A 143 -5.05 -4.68 -13.78
CA ALA A 143 -4.78 -3.38 -13.17
C ALA A 143 -3.49 -3.41 -12.34
N ARG A 144 -3.25 -4.47 -11.55
CA ARG A 144 -1.99 -4.64 -10.80
C ARG A 144 -0.76 -4.60 -11.71
N LEU A 145 -0.83 -5.27 -12.85
CA LEU A 145 0.27 -5.29 -13.83
C LEU A 145 0.45 -3.94 -14.54
N GLU A 146 -0.61 -3.16 -14.76
CA GLU A 146 -0.49 -1.80 -15.30
C GLU A 146 0.18 -0.85 -14.29
N VAL A 147 -0.14 -0.96 -13.00
CA VAL A 147 0.58 -0.23 -11.93
C VAL A 147 2.05 -0.63 -11.92
N ASN A 148 2.35 -1.94 -11.98
CA ASN A 148 3.72 -2.46 -12.06
C ASN A 148 4.49 -1.87 -13.24
N ARG A 149 3.89 -1.89 -14.44
CA ARG A 149 4.52 -1.41 -15.67
C ARG A 149 4.96 0.05 -15.52
N TYR A 150 4.10 0.93 -15.01
CA TYR A 150 4.49 2.33 -14.80
C TYR A 150 5.48 2.51 -13.66
N ALA A 151 5.34 1.76 -12.55
CA ALA A 151 6.28 1.82 -11.44
C ALA A 151 7.69 1.45 -11.90
N VAL A 152 7.83 0.34 -12.64
CA VAL A 152 9.11 -0.08 -13.24
C VAL A 152 9.63 0.96 -14.23
N LYS A 153 8.80 1.39 -15.19
CA LYS A 153 9.20 2.36 -16.22
C LYS A 153 9.68 3.70 -15.65
N LEU A 154 9.12 4.13 -14.52
CA LEU A 154 9.44 5.41 -13.87
C LEU A 154 10.41 5.26 -12.70
N GLY A 155 10.96 4.06 -12.46
CA GLY A 155 11.90 3.80 -11.37
C GLY A 155 11.29 4.01 -9.98
N LYS A 156 9.98 3.79 -9.82
CA LYS A 156 9.26 3.98 -8.56
C LYS A 156 9.17 2.67 -7.77
N PRO A 157 9.47 2.68 -6.46
CA PRO A 157 9.25 1.52 -5.62
C PRO A 157 7.74 1.26 -5.48
N MET A 158 7.35 0.00 -5.68
CA MET A 158 5.98 -0.47 -5.53
C MET A 158 5.91 -1.61 -4.52
N PHE A 159 4.94 -1.55 -3.62
CA PHE A 159 4.65 -2.59 -2.64
C PHE A 159 3.29 -3.17 -2.99
N SER A 160 3.26 -4.42 -3.44
CA SER A 160 2.04 -5.11 -3.86
C SER A 160 1.62 -6.13 -2.81
N ALA A 161 0.32 -6.26 -2.59
CA ALA A 161 -0.24 -7.22 -1.66
C ALA A 161 -1.48 -7.89 -2.23
N GLY A 162 -1.78 -9.10 -1.76
CA GLY A 162 -3.03 -9.80 -2.07
C GLY A 162 -3.28 -10.95 -1.09
N THR A 163 -4.53 -11.38 -1.01
CA THR A 163 -4.97 -12.52 -0.19
C THR A 163 -5.38 -13.70 -1.06
N SER A 164 -5.31 -14.91 -0.51
CA SER A 164 -5.84 -16.10 -1.19
C SER A 164 -7.36 -16.05 -1.28
N ARG A 165 -7.91 -16.87 -2.18
CA ARG A 165 -9.35 -17.05 -2.38
C ARG A 165 -10.15 -17.41 -1.12
N ASN A 166 -9.57 -18.22 -0.23
CA ASN A 166 -10.19 -18.55 1.06
C ASN A 166 -9.90 -17.53 2.17
N GLY A 167 -9.17 -16.46 1.86
CA GLY A 167 -8.89 -15.35 2.77
C GLY A 167 -7.91 -15.68 3.90
N LEU A 168 -7.37 -16.89 3.98
CA LEU A 168 -6.52 -17.36 5.10
C LEU A 168 -5.02 -17.26 4.81
N ARG A 169 -4.62 -16.91 3.59
CA ARG A 169 -3.22 -16.70 3.21
C ARG A 169 -3.07 -15.34 2.53
N GLY A 170 -1.85 -14.82 2.53
CA GLY A 170 -1.52 -13.56 1.87
C GLY A 170 -0.10 -13.53 1.34
N THR A 171 0.13 -12.68 0.34
CA THR A 171 1.45 -12.46 -0.24
C THR A 171 1.71 -10.97 -0.35
N ILE A 172 2.87 -10.54 0.13
CA ILE A 172 3.42 -9.20 -0.07
C ILE A 172 4.60 -9.35 -1.03
N ARG A 173 4.65 -8.50 -2.05
CA ARG A 173 5.74 -8.43 -3.02
C ARG A 173 6.32 -7.02 -3.03
N THR A 174 7.62 -6.92 -2.85
CA THR A 174 8.33 -5.65 -2.90
C THR A 174 9.03 -5.51 -4.24
N VAL A 175 8.64 -4.49 -5.01
CA VAL A 175 9.19 -4.17 -6.32
C VAL A 175 10.02 -2.90 -6.21
N ILE A 176 11.34 -3.06 -6.17
CA ILE A 176 12.31 -1.99 -6.30
C ILE A 176 12.97 -2.17 -7.67
N PRO A 177 12.63 -1.35 -8.68
CA PRO A 177 13.14 -1.53 -10.04
C PRO A 177 14.66 -1.66 -10.09
N GLY A 178 15.16 -2.69 -10.78
CA GLY A 178 16.59 -3.05 -10.86
C GLY A 178 17.13 -3.87 -9.69
N SER A 179 16.50 -3.82 -8.51
CA SER A 179 17.00 -4.48 -7.29
C SER A 179 16.22 -5.72 -6.89
N THR A 180 14.90 -5.74 -7.07
CA THR A 180 14.04 -6.90 -6.78
C THR A 180 13.21 -7.29 -8.01
N PRO A 181 12.63 -8.51 -8.05
CA PRO A 181 11.76 -8.90 -9.15
C PRO A 181 10.54 -7.98 -9.21
N CYS A 182 10.16 -7.55 -10.41
CA CYS A 182 8.89 -6.83 -10.60
C CYS A 182 7.70 -7.79 -10.58
N LEU A 183 6.47 -7.27 -10.54
CA LEU A 183 5.26 -8.11 -10.47
C LEU A 183 5.17 -9.07 -11.68
N ARG A 184 5.52 -8.61 -12.89
CA ARG A 184 5.59 -9.43 -14.11
C ARG A 184 6.56 -10.61 -14.01
N CYS A 185 7.60 -10.55 -13.18
CA CYS A 185 8.49 -11.69 -12.95
C CYS A 185 7.74 -12.87 -12.33
N TYR A 186 6.76 -12.61 -11.45
CA TYR A 186 5.92 -13.62 -10.80
C TYR A 186 4.78 -14.12 -11.69
N PHE A 187 4.33 -13.28 -12.62
CA PHE A 187 3.23 -13.58 -13.54
C PHE A 187 3.66 -13.48 -15.02
N PRO A 188 4.53 -14.41 -15.49
CA PRO A 188 4.85 -14.53 -16.90
C PRO A 188 3.60 -14.60 -17.77
N PRO A 189 3.61 -14.06 -19.00
CA PRO A 189 2.67 -14.48 -20.03
C PRO A 189 2.65 -16.01 -20.14
N GLY A 190 1.45 -16.60 -20.19
CA GLY A 190 1.28 -18.06 -20.31
C GLY A 190 1.53 -18.87 -19.03
N SER A 191 1.87 -18.24 -17.88
CA SER A 191 2.02 -18.98 -16.62
C SER A 191 0.69 -19.49 -16.06
N LEU A 192 0.71 -20.68 -15.44
CA LEU A 192 -0.45 -21.25 -14.75
C LEU A 192 -0.97 -20.33 -13.64
N LEU A 193 -0.07 -19.67 -12.89
CA LEU A 193 -0.44 -18.70 -11.86
C LEU A 193 -1.28 -17.54 -12.42
N ARG A 194 -0.92 -17.03 -13.60
CA ARG A 194 -1.70 -15.98 -14.27
C ARG A 194 -3.07 -16.49 -14.72
N GLN A 195 -3.17 -17.75 -15.12
CA GLN A 195 -4.46 -18.36 -15.48
C GLN A 195 -5.35 -18.57 -14.25
N GLU A 196 -4.79 -19.06 -13.14
CA GLU A 196 -5.52 -19.25 -11.88
C GLU A 196 -6.08 -17.92 -11.33
N GLU A 197 -5.28 -16.85 -11.34
CA GLU A 197 -5.75 -15.52 -10.93
C GLU A 197 -6.82 -14.96 -11.90
N ALA A 198 -6.68 -15.21 -13.21
CA ALA A 198 -7.68 -14.79 -14.20
C ALA A 198 -9.00 -15.59 -14.13
N LEU A 199 -8.98 -16.79 -13.57
CA LEU A 199 -10.16 -17.65 -13.36
C LEU A 199 -10.90 -17.34 -12.04
N GLY A 200 -10.45 -16.33 -11.28
CA GLY A 200 -11.09 -15.89 -10.04
C GLY A 200 -12.56 -15.51 -10.25
N PHE A 201 -13.47 -16.31 -9.70
CA PHE A 201 -14.89 -16.00 -9.67
C PHE A 201 -15.18 -15.04 -8.51
N GLY A 202 -15.24 -13.74 -8.81
CA GLY A 202 -15.98 -12.60 -8.18
C GLY A 202 -16.29 -12.50 -6.68
N CYS A 203 -16.03 -13.50 -5.86
CA CYS A 203 -16.40 -13.61 -4.44
C CYS A 203 -15.29 -14.36 -3.69
N ASP A 204 -14.08 -13.81 -3.68
CA ASP A 204 -13.01 -14.30 -2.82
C ASP A 204 -13.27 -13.90 -1.36
N ALA A 205 -12.98 -14.80 -0.43
CA ALA A 205 -13.17 -14.55 0.99
C ALA A 205 -12.26 -13.40 1.46
N SER A 206 -12.89 -12.38 2.04
CA SER A 206 -12.23 -11.19 2.54
C SER A 206 -12.22 -11.20 4.07
N LEU A 207 -11.16 -11.74 4.67
CA LEU A 207 -11.02 -11.77 6.12
C LEU A 207 -10.26 -10.54 6.61
N ALA A 208 -10.90 -9.76 7.48
CA ALA A 208 -10.31 -8.57 8.08
C ALA A 208 -8.95 -8.84 8.74
N THR A 209 -8.78 -10.02 9.35
CA THR A 209 -7.55 -10.46 10.01
C THR A 209 -6.38 -10.54 9.03
N THR A 210 -6.50 -11.38 7.99
CA THR A 210 -5.45 -11.57 6.99
C THR A 210 -5.17 -10.29 6.22
N MET A 211 -6.21 -9.57 5.81
CA MET A 211 -6.06 -8.29 5.09
C MET A 211 -5.28 -7.27 5.94
N THR A 212 -5.57 -7.17 7.24
CA THR A 212 -4.86 -6.25 8.14
C THR A 212 -3.40 -6.66 8.34
N MET A 213 -3.11 -7.96 8.50
CA MET A 213 -1.72 -8.44 8.62
C MET A 213 -0.91 -8.15 7.36
N VAL A 214 -1.49 -8.45 6.20
CA VAL A 214 -0.85 -8.24 4.90
C VAL A 214 -0.61 -6.74 4.65
N ALA A 215 -1.63 -5.90 4.87
CA ALA A 215 -1.52 -4.45 4.74
C ALA A 215 -0.46 -3.84 5.68
N SER A 216 -0.38 -4.33 6.93
CA SER A 216 0.61 -3.85 7.90
C SER A 216 2.04 -4.19 7.47
N ILE A 217 2.26 -5.41 6.97
CA ILE A 217 3.57 -5.83 6.47
C ILE A 217 3.92 -5.07 5.17
N GLN A 218 2.95 -4.87 4.28
CA GLN A 218 3.12 -4.08 3.05
C GLN A 218 3.55 -2.64 3.36
N ALA A 219 2.91 -1.97 4.31
CA ALA A 219 3.29 -0.64 4.77
C ALA A 219 4.68 -0.62 5.43
N ASP A 220 5.01 -1.63 6.26
CA ASP A 220 6.34 -1.73 6.88
C ASP A 220 7.47 -1.90 5.85
N GLN A 221 7.27 -2.65 4.77
CA GLN A 221 8.28 -2.71 3.69
C GLN A 221 8.53 -1.33 3.07
N ALA A 222 7.48 -0.51 2.92
CA ALA A 222 7.63 0.86 2.43
C ALA A 222 8.35 1.76 3.43
N PHE A 223 8.09 1.64 4.73
CA PHE A 223 8.83 2.40 5.73
C PHE A 223 10.29 2.01 5.79
N LYS A 224 10.62 0.72 5.70
CA LYS A 224 12.01 0.25 5.58
C LYS A 224 12.74 0.91 4.42
N TYR A 225 12.07 1.01 3.27
CA TYR A 225 12.60 1.70 2.10
C TYR A 225 12.76 3.21 2.34
N LEU A 226 11.70 3.89 2.77
CA LEU A 226 11.66 5.35 2.91
C LEU A 226 12.60 5.88 4.00
N LEU A 227 12.72 5.12 5.09
CA LEU A 227 13.48 5.50 6.28
C LEU A 227 14.83 4.79 6.37
N GLY A 228 15.16 3.90 5.43
CA GLY A 228 16.48 3.25 5.35
C GLY A 228 16.81 2.38 6.57
N TYR A 229 15.86 1.58 7.06
CA TYR A 229 16.10 0.65 8.18
C TYR A 229 15.73 -0.79 7.81
N GLY A 230 16.29 -1.74 8.56
CA GLY A 230 15.97 -3.15 8.43
C GLY A 230 16.33 -3.75 7.07
N ARG A 231 15.76 -4.93 6.79
CA ARG A 231 15.92 -5.63 5.51
C ARG A 231 14.59 -5.69 4.78
N ILE A 232 14.62 -5.39 3.48
CA ILE A 232 13.49 -5.53 2.58
C ILE A 232 13.50 -6.93 1.98
N ALA A 233 12.35 -7.59 2.01
CA ALA A 233 12.16 -8.90 1.40
C ALA A 233 11.45 -8.73 0.04
N PRO A 234 11.99 -9.33 -1.05
CA PRO A 234 11.30 -9.42 -2.34
C PRO A 234 9.88 -9.99 -2.22
N VAL A 235 9.70 -11.05 -1.41
CA VAL A 235 8.41 -11.69 -1.15
C VAL A 235 8.26 -11.99 0.34
N ILE A 236 7.06 -11.80 0.86
CA ILE A 236 6.66 -12.29 2.18
C ILE A 236 5.34 -13.03 2.04
N ARG A 237 5.27 -14.26 2.55
CA ARG A 237 4.05 -15.06 2.59
C ARG A 237 3.50 -15.07 4.02
N VAL A 238 2.20 -14.86 4.16
CA VAL A 238 1.48 -14.95 5.43
C VAL A 238 0.49 -16.11 5.33
N SER A 239 0.41 -16.93 6.37
CA SER A 239 -0.59 -17.98 6.51
C SER A 239 -1.25 -17.90 7.87
N LEU A 240 -2.57 -18.07 7.90
CA LEU A 240 -3.42 -18.22 9.08
C LEU A 240 -4.30 -19.48 9.00
N GLU A 241 -4.06 -20.36 8.02
CA GLU A 241 -4.93 -21.50 7.75
C GLU A 241 -4.71 -22.66 8.73
N GLU A 242 -3.47 -23.10 8.89
CA GLU A 242 -3.10 -24.13 9.86
C GLU A 242 -2.46 -23.52 11.10
N GLU A 243 -1.52 -22.60 10.89
CA GLU A 243 -0.76 -21.89 11.93
C GLU A 243 -0.50 -20.45 11.48
N VAL A 244 -0.20 -19.58 12.45
CA VAL A 244 0.28 -18.23 12.17
C VAL A 244 1.73 -18.28 11.70
N ARG A 245 1.95 -18.09 10.39
CA ARG A 245 3.30 -18.06 9.79
C ARG A 245 3.51 -16.79 8.98
N VAL A 246 4.66 -16.14 9.19
CA VAL A 246 5.16 -15.02 8.38
C VAL A 246 6.51 -15.44 7.81
N MET A 247 6.58 -15.60 6.49
CA MET A 247 7.69 -16.26 5.80
C MET A 247 8.28 -15.31 4.74
N PRO A 248 9.29 -14.48 5.11
CA PRO A 248 10.03 -13.69 4.14
C PRO A 248 10.97 -14.57 3.31
N ASP A 249 11.03 -14.33 2.00
CA ASP A 249 11.95 -14.97 1.07
C ASP A 249 12.87 -13.92 0.44
N TYR A 250 14.17 -14.07 0.69
CA TYR A 250 15.21 -13.14 0.24
C TYR A 250 15.95 -13.60 -1.01
N ASN A 251 15.70 -14.83 -1.47
CA ASN A 251 16.46 -15.45 -2.55
C ASN A 251 15.73 -15.39 -3.89
N VAL A 252 14.60 -14.67 -3.96
CA VAL A 252 13.85 -14.49 -5.20
C VAL A 252 14.58 -13.51 -6.12
N VAL A 253 14.95 -14.00 -7.29
CA VAL A 253 15.71 -13.23 -8.30
C VAL A 253 14.82 -12.75 -9.44
N ARG A 254 15.21 -11.61 -10.03
CA ARG A 254 14.56 -11.04 -11.20
C ARG A 254 14.75 -11.95 -12.41
N ARG A 255 13.73 -12.05 -13.25
CA ARG A 255 13.81 -12.75 -14.53
C ARG A 255 14.53 -11.90 -15.59
N PRO A 256 15.63 -12.40 -16.21
CA PRO A 256 16.35 -11.67 -17.26
C PRO A 256 15.51 -11.40 -18.51
N ASP A 257 14.55 -12.29 -18.79
CA ASP A 257 13.64 -12.24 -19.94
C ASP A 257 12.30 -11.54 -19.64
N CYS A 258 12.23 -10.79 -18.53
CA CYS A 258 11.01 -10.11 -18.14
C CYS A 258 10.68 -8.92 -19.06
N GLU A 259 9.49 -8.91 -19.64
CA GLU A 259 9.01 -7.84 -20.53
C GLU A 259 9.05 -6.43 -19.91
N ASP A 260 8.83 -6.33 -18.60
CA ASP A 260 8.78 -5.04 -17.91
C ASP A 260 10.16 -4.58 -17.40
N CYS A 261 10.97 -5.50 -16.86
CA CYS A 261 12.19 -5.14 -16.13
C CYS A 261 13.46 -5.88 -16.56
N GLY A 262 13.43 -6.71 -17.61
CA GLY A 262 14.57 -7.53 -18.04
C GLY A 262 15.79 -6.71 -18.47
N SER A 263 15.60 -5.48 -18.93
CA SER A 263 16.65 -4.58 -19.39
C SER A 263 17.29 -3.68 -18.31
N LEU A 264 16.76 -3.68 -17.08
CA LEU A 264 17.28 -2.85 -15.98
C LEU A 264 18.57 -3.39 -15.35
#